data_AF-A0A847YRD5-F1
#
_entry.id   AF-A0A847YRD5-F1
#
_cell.length_a   1.000
_cell.length_b   1.000
_cell.length_c   1.000
_cell.angle_alpha   90.00
_cell.angle_beta   90.00
_cell.angle_gamma   90.00
#
_symmetry.space_group_name_H-M   'P 1'
#
loop_
_entity.id
_entity.type
_entity.pdbx_description
1 polymer ?
#
loop_
_entity_poly.entity_id
_entity_poly.type
_entity_poly.pdbx_seq_one_letter_code
_entity_poly.pdbx_strand_id
1 'polypeptide(L)'
;MRYFPGNTVFCLLLIFLMLLPAALPVQAVTPERLGLDLVDVAALDAAILSDLKYATTDNFTGQVLYPSARCLLRAPVAWRLLQVQRDLRSQGLGLKVFDCYRPLAVQQKMWSIVPDENYVANPATGSRHNRGASVDVGLVDSAGRELPMPSKFDEFSERSHLDFADAPADTLRNRQTLQAAMRKEGFLPVTTEWWHFDAPDWRNFALADADSRLVPGPATEQVLAVAEPAPGRVSSALWGLEKTPQGWRNVFGPIPVVLGRSGIAAFEQKREGDGKTPRGVFTLGPVFGYAATAPTRMPYRQATAEDAWVDEPSSPRYNQWVKGIPAKESHEKMRRADGLYQLGAVIGYNTDPVMPGRGSAIFLHVWKGPGQPTSGCVAMALPDLERLVGWLDPARQPRIILGYRGE
;
A
#
# COMPACT_ATOMS: atom_id res chain seq x y z
N MET A 1 10.19 -51.21 71.66
CA MET A 1 10.34 -49.79 72.01
C MET A 1 11.26 -49.16 70.97
N ARG A 2 10.79 -48.11 70.26
CA ARG A 2 11.58 -46.96 69.72
C ARG A 2 12.87 -47.31 68.92
N TYR A 3 13.11 -46.96 67.66
CA TYR A 3 12.94 -45.68 66.94
C TYR A 3 13.33 -45.89 65.44
N PHE A 4 12.90 -44.96 64.59
CA PHE A 4 12.99 -44.86 63.11
C PHE A 4 14.39 -45.02 62.47
N PRO A 5 14.47 -45.51 61.22
CA PRO A 5 15.45 -45.01 60.24
C PRO A 5 14.77 -44.18 59.14
N GLY A 6 15.40 -43.06 58.81
CA GLY A 6 14.90 -42.03 57.90
C GLY A 6 14.86 -42.44 56.44
N ASN A 7 13.78 -42.04 55.77
CA ASN A 7 13.71 -41.96 54.31
C ASN A 7 14.17 -40.59 53.86
N THR A 8 15.27 -40.58 53.11
CA THR A 8 15.79 -39.45 52.36
C THR A 8 14.81 -39.10 51.24
N VAL A 9 13.97 -38.07 51.43
CA VAL A 9 13.12 -37.53 50.36
C VAL A 9 13.96 -36.55 49.55
N PHE A 10 14.36 -36.98 48.35
CA PHE A 10 14.99 -36.13 47.36
C PHE A 10 13.91 -35.23 46.72
N CYS A 11 13.84 -33.97 47.13
CA CYS A 11 12.97 -32.97 46.51
C CYS A 11 13.56 -32.58 45.14
N LEU A 12 13.04 -33.15 44.06
CA LEU A 12 13.28 -32.68 42.69
C LEU A 12 12.52 -31.37 42.47
N LEU A 13 13.20 -30.25 42.66
CA LEU A 13 12.70 -28.93 42.29
C LEU A 13 12.79 -28.80 40.76
N LEU A 14 11.71 -29.09 40.04
CA LEU A 14 11.57 -28.78 38.61
C LEU A 14 11.40 -27.26 38.46
N ILE A 15 12.52 -26.56 38.22
CA ILE A 15 12.51 -25.15 37.81
C ILE A 15 12.05 -25.11 36.35
N PHE A 16 10.76 -24.83 36.15
CA PHE A 16 10.21 -24.53 34.83
C PHE A 16 10.64 -23.11 34.47
N LEU A 17 11.79 -22.98 33.79
CA LEU A 17 12.26 -21.71 33.25
C LEU A 17 11.33 -21.34 32.07
N MET A 18 10.25 -20.59 32.35
CA MET A 18 9.43 -19.98 31.31
C MET A 18 10.27 -18.93 30.59
N LEU A 19 10.90 -19.33 29.48
CA LEU A 19 11.43 -18.40 28.48
C LEU A 19 10.23 -17.64 27.88
N LEU A 20 9.91 -16.49 28.47
CA LEU A 20 9.08 -15.49 27.81
C LEU A 20 9.77 -15.13 26.48
N PRO A 21 9.11 -15.24 25.32
CA PRO A 21 9.70 -14.81 24.07
C PRO A 21 9.97 -13.31 24.18
N ALA A 22 11.24 -12.91 24.06
CA ALA A 22 11.61 -11.51 23.97
C ALA A 22 10.85 -10.92 22.78
N ALA A 23 9.99 -9.92 23.04
CA ALA A 23 9.35 -9.17 21.99
C ALA A 23 10.46 -8.55 21.11
N LEU A 24 10.48 -8.91 19.82
CA LEU A 24 11.38 -8.27 18.87
C LEU A 24 11.11 -6.74 18.92
N PRO A 25 12.16 -5.89 18.93
CA PRO A 25 11.94 -4.46 18.86
C PRO A 25 11.21 -4.15 17.55
N VAL A 26 10.08 -3.44 17.64
CA VAL A 26 9.33 -2.95 16.48
C VAL A 26 10.31 -2.22 15.56
N GLN A 27 10.52 -2.78 14.37
CA GLN A 27 11.53 -2.28 13.44
C GLN A 27 11.13 -0.88 12.94
N ALA A 28 12.13 -0.05 12.68
CA ALA A 28 11.89 1.31 12.19
C ALA A 28 11.24 1.25 10.80
N VAL A 29 10.01 1.72 10.73
CA VAL A 29 9.20 1.87 9.53
C VAL A 29 9.88 2.85 8.56
N THR A 30 10.15 2.49 7.29
CA THR A 30 10.67 3.44 6.29
C THR A 30 9.68 3.69 5.15
N PRO A 31 9.44 4.96 4.76
CA PRO A 31 8.56 5.35 3.66
C PRO A 31 8.78 4.74 2.30
N GLU A 32 9.97 4.21 1.96
CA GLU A 32 10.15 3.45 0.71
C GLU A 32 9.32 2.15 0.71
N ARG A 33 8.94 1.64 1.90
CA ARG A 33 7.98 0.54 2.08
C ARG A 33 6.54 1.03 2.31
N LEU A 34 6.34 2.34 2.50
CA LEU A 34 5.08 2.93 2.90
C LEU A 34 4.43 3.68 1.74
N GLY A 35 3.33 3.11 1.27
CA GLY A 35 2.33 3.91 0.58
C GLY A 35 2.14 3.56 -0.87
N LEU A 36 2.92 2.65 -1.46
CA LEU A 36 2.67 2.21 -2.82
C LEU A 36 1.27 1.58 -2.82
N ASP A 37 0.25 2.33 -3.24
CA ASP A 37 -1.12 1.87 -3.59
C ASP A 37 -1.06 1.00 -4.86
N LEU A 38 0.00 0.19 -4.93
CA LEU A 38 0.09 -1.01 -5.68
C LEU A 38 -0.68 -2.08 -4.89
N VAL A 39 -1.40 -2.89 -5.64
CA VAL A 39 -2.13 -4.03 -5.14
C VAL A 39 -1.20 -5.23 -5.21
N ASP A 40 -1.08 -5.93 -4.10
CA ASP A 40 -0.42 -7.22 -4.06
C ASP A 40 -1.32 -8.26 -4.73
N VAL A 41 -0.83 -8.87 -5.80
CA VAL A 41 -1.61 -9.85 -6.57
C VAL A 41 -1.99 -11.06 -5.72
N ALA A 42 -1.12 -11.49 -4.79
CA ALA A 42 -1.42 -12.60 -3.88
C ALA A 42 -2.57 -12.28 -2.92
N ALA A 43 -2.84 -11.00 -2.64
CA ALA A 43 -3.98 -10.58 -1.84
C ALA A 43 -5.31 -10.60 -2.62
N LEU A 44 -5.26 -10.57 -3.98
CA LEU A 44 -6.44 -10.68 -4.82
C LEU A 44 -6.86 -12.12 -5.07
N ASP A 45 -5.90 -13.00 -5.35
CA ASP A 45 -6.15 -14.43 -5.54
C ASP A 45 -4.86 -15.22 -5.26
N ALA A 46 -4.85 -15.96 -4.15
CA ALA A 46 -3.70 -16.76 -3.72
C ALA A 46 -3.37 -17.93 -4.68
N ALA A 47 -4.25 -18.24 -5.65
CA ALA A 47 -3.96 -19.23 -6.68
C ALA A 47 -3.06 -18.71 -7.81
N ILE A 48 -2.81 -17.39 -7.88
CA ILE A 48 -1.79 -16.82 -8.76
C ILE A 48 -0.44 -17.09 -8.10
N LEU A 49 0.31 -18.05 -8.65
CA LEU A 49 1.58 -18.46 -8.07
C LEU A 49 2.65 -17.40 -8.29
N SER A 50 3.59 -17.29 -7.35
CA SER A 50 4.64 -16.26 -7.37
C SER A 50 6.02 -16.89 -7.35
N ASP A 51 6.87 -16.46 -8.28
CA ASP A 51 8.29 -16.81 -8.38
C ASP A 51 9.05 -15.56 -8.82
N LEU A 52 9.04 -14.55 -7.93
CA LEU A 52 9.60 -13.23 -8.21
C LEU A 52 11.12 -13.35 -8.36
N LYS A 53 11.58 -13.51 -9.61
CA LYS A 53 12.96 -13.90 -9.93
C LYS A 53 14.00 -12.94 -9.35
N TYR A 54 13.70 -11.66 -9.38
CA TYR A 54 14.58 -10.61 -8.85
C TYR A 54 14.60 -10.51 -7.32
N ALA A 55 13.74 -11.24 -6.60
CA ALA A 55 13.83 -11.44 -5.15
C ALA A 55 14.72 -12.64 -4.76
N THR A 56 15.30 -13.33 -5.75
CA THR A 56 16.20 -14.48 -5.57
C THR A 56 17.50 -14.27 -6.36
N THR A 57 18.40 -15.25 -6.35
CA THR A 57 19.58 -15.26 -7.23
C THR A 57 19.31 -15.91 -8.59
N ASP A 58 18.13 -16.48 -8.80
CA ASP A 58 17.71 -17.11 -10.06
C ASP A 58 17.20 -16.05 -11.06
N ASN A 59 18.12 -15.21 -11.53
CA ASN A 59 17.86 -14.19 -12.54
C ASN A 59 19.16 -13.86 -13.28
N PHE A 60 19.07 -13.11 -14.38
CA PHE A 60 20.23 -12.81 -15.24
C PHE A 60 21.39 -12.07 -14.54
N THR A 61 21.14 -11.40 -13.40
CA THR A 61 22.20 -10.73 -12.63
C THR A 61 22.90 -11.64 -11.61
N GLY A 62 22.30 -12.78 -11.27
CA GLY A 62 22.78 -13.67 -10.20
C GLY A 62 22.67 -13.08 -8.78
N GLN A 63 22.01 -11.94 -8.61
CA GLN A 63 21.92 -11.20 -7.35
C GLN A 63 20.46 -11.06 -6.90
N VAL A 64 20.25 -10.96 -5.58
CA VAL A 64 18.97 -10.50 -5.03
C VAL A 64 18.87 -9.00 -5.22
N LEU A 65 17.86 -8.55 -5.97
CA LEU A 65 17.63 -7.14 -6.29
C LEU A 65 16.41 -6.57 -5.56
N TYR A 66 15.40 -7.39 -5.27
CA TYR A 66 14.18 -6.97 -4.61
C TYR A 66 14.24 -7.24 -3.11
N PRO A 67 13.71 -6.33 -2.28
CA PRO A 67 13.68 -6.51 -0.82
C PRO A 67 12.64 -7.53 -0.37
N SER A 68 11.71 -7.93 -1.24
CA SER A 68 10.64 -8.90 -0.93
C SER A 68 10.14 -9.58 -2.19
N ALA A 69 9.65 -10.81 -2.07
CA ALA A 69 9.05 -11.59 -3.15
C ALA A 69 7.54 -11.27 -3.34
N ARG A 70 7.20 -9.99 -3.50
CA ARG A 70 5.81 -9.54 -3.66
C ARG A 70 5.58 -9.04 -5.08
N CYS A 71 4.54 -9.53 -5.73
CA CYS A 71 4.08 -9.00 -7.01
C CYS A 71 3.12 -7.82 -6.77
N LEU A 72 3.63 -6.61 -6.97
CA LEU A 72 2.88 -5.37 -6.79
C LEU A 72 2.50 -4.78 -8.16
N LEU A 73 1.23 -4.43 -8.37
CA LEU A 73 0.75 -3.84 -9.62
C LEU A 73 -0.16 -2.64 -9.33
N ARG A 74 -0.28 -1.69 -10.26
CA ARG A 74 -1.35 -0.69 -10.18
C ARG A 74 -2.70 -1.40 -10.10
N ALA A 75 -3.60 -0.91 -9.25
CA ALA A 75 -4.91 -1.52 -9.06
C ALA A 75 -5.63 -1.91 -10.38
N PRO A 76 -5.81 -1.02 -11.38
CA PRO A 76 -6.45 -1.40 -12.65
C PRO A 76 -5.72 -2.53 -13.39
N VAL A 77 -4.39 -2.61 -13.26
CA VAL A 77 -3.56 -3.65 -13.90
C VAL A 77 -3.71 -4.98 -13.16
N ALA A 78 -3.69 -4.94 -11.82
CA ALA A 78 -3.95 -6.12 -10.98
C ALA A 78 -5.36 -6.70 -11.22
N TRP A 79 -6.37 -5.85 -11.40
CA TRP A 79 -7.74 -6.27 -11.72
C TRP A 79 -7.86 -6.97 -13.07
N ARG A 80 -7.17 -6.48 -14.11
CA ARG A 80 -7.10 -7.16 -15.41
C ARG A 80 -6.44 -8.53 -15.28
N LEU A 81 -5.32 -8.61 -14.55
CA LEU A 81 -4.62 -9.88 -14.30
C LEU A 81 -5.50 -10.91 -13.57
N LEU A 82 -6.33 -10.46 -12.63
CA LEU A 82 -7.30 -11.32 -11.95
C LEU A 82 -8.36 -11.89 -12.92
N GLN A 83 -8.80 -11.14 -13.92
CA GLN A 83 -9.71 -11.68 -14.94
C GLN A 83 -9.02 -12.74 -15.81
N VAL A 84 -7.75 -12.52 -16.17
CA VAL A 84 -6.95 -13.52 -16.90
C VAL A 84 -6.86 -14.81 -16.08
N GLN A 85 -6.56 -14.72 -14.79
CA GLN A 85 -6.52 -15.88 -13.89
C GLN A 85 -7.86 -16.64 -13.86
N ARG A 86 -8.99 -15.93 -13.84
CA ARG A 86 -10.34 -16.55 -13.84
C ARG A 86 -10.62 -17.29 -15.15
N ASP A 87 -10.25 -16.69 -16.27
CA ASP A 87 -10.40 -17.30 -17.59
C ASP A 87 -9.55 -18.55 -17.75
N LEU A 88 -8.28 -18.49 -17.32
CA LEU A 88 -7.38 -19.64 -17.36
C LEU A 88 -7.87 -20.77 -16.44
N ARG A 89 -8.43 -20.43 -15.28
CA ARG A 89 -8.98 -21.43 -14.35
C ARG A 89 -10.10 -22.24 -15.00
N SER A 90 -10.94 -21.62 -15.84
CA SER A 90 -11.99 -22.33 -16.59
C SER A 90 -11.44 -23.38 -17.59
N GLN A 91 -10.16 -23.27 -17.94
CA GLN A 91 -9.44 -24.17 -18.84
C GLN A 91 -8.53 -25.16 -18.08
N GLY A 92 -8.59 -25.20 -16.75
CA GLY A 92 -7.72 -26.03 -15.92
C GLY A 92 -6.28 -25.49 -15.80
N LEU A 93 -6.08 -24.20 -16.06
CA LEU A 93 -4.79 -23.51 -16.02
C LEU A 93 -4.77 -22.41 -14.95
N GLY A 94 -3.57 -21.92 -14.63
CA GLY A 94 -3.37 -20.74 -13.79
C GLY A 94 -2.17 -19.92 -14.23
N LEU A 95 -1.98 -18.77 -13.58
CA LEU A 95 -0.83 -17.90 -13.78
C LEU A 95 0.27 -18.16 -12.76
N LYS A 96 1.51 -17.98 -13.19
CA LYS A 96 2.69 -17.80 -12.35
C LYS A 96 3.35 -16.48 -12.69
N VAL A 97 3.56 -15.60 -11.72
CA VAL A 97 4.19 -14.27 -11.92
C VAL A 97 5.69 -14.34 -11.64
N PHE A 98 6.49 -13.73 -12.52
CA PHE A 98 7.95 -13.68 -12.45
C PHE A 98 8.48 -12.27 -12.10
N ASP A 99 7.82 -11.23 -12.60
CA ASP A 99 8.09 -9.83 -12.24
C ASP A 99 6.83 -8.95 -12.37
N CYS A 100 6.78 -7.88 -11.58
CA CYS A 100 5.68 -6.94 -11.50
C CYS A 100 6.24 -5.51 -11.37
N TYR A 101 5.78 -4.70 -10.42
CA TYR A 101 6.43 -3.42 -10.15
C TYR A 101 7.91 -3.62 -9.78
N ARG A 102 8.77 -2.89 -10.50
CA ARG A 102 10.22 -2.84 -10.31
C ARG A 102 10.59 -1.44 -9.81
N PRO A 103 11.24 -1.27 -8.66
CA PRO A 103 11.74 0.04 -8.25
C PRO A 103 12.72 0.63 -9.28
N LEU A 104 12.72 1.95 -9.47
CA LEU A 104 13.60 2.61 -10.44
C LEU A 104 15.09 2.37 -10.10
N ALA A 105 15.44 2.31 -8.82
CA ALA A 105 16.80 1.99 -8.37
C ALA A 105 17.25 0.60 -8.83
N VAL A 106 16.34 -0.37 -8.90
CA VAL A 106 16.65 -1.71 -9.43
C VAL A 106 16.84 -1.66 -10.95
N GLN A 107 16.03 -0.88 -11.68
CA GLN A 107 16.22 -0.66 -13.11
C GLN A 107 17.59 -0.05 -13.41
N GLN A 108 18.03 0.93 -12.62
CA GLN A 108 19.36 1.54 -12.73
C GLN A 108 20.47 0.50 -12.49
N LYS A 109 20.30 -0.37 -11.49
CA LYS A 109 21.24 -1.45 -11.20
C LYS A 109 21.30 -2.48 -12.34
N MET A 110 20.17 -2.92 -12.86
CA MET A 110 20.10 -3.82 -14.03
C MET A 110 20.80 -3.21 -15.24
N TRP A 111 20.52 -1.94 -15.54
CA TRP A 111 21.14 -1.21 -16.66
C TRP A 111 22.65 -1.08 -16.51
N SER A 112 23.17 -0.92 -15.28
CA SER A 112 24.62 -0.89 -15.04
C SER A 112 25.33 -2.22 -15.36
N ILE A 113 24.59 -3.33 -15.39
CA ILE A 113 25.10 -4.67 -15.71
C ILE A 113 24.89 -4.97 -17.20
N VAL A 114 23.71 -4.66 -17.74
CA VAL A 114 23.33 -4.88 -19.13
C VAL A 114 22.78 -3.57 -19.72
N PRO A 115 23.63 -2.68 -20.28
CA PRO A 115 23.23 -1.41 -20.86
C PRO A 115 22.77 -1.56 -22.32
N ASP A 116 21.77 -2.41 -22.55
CA ASP A 116 21.22 -2.70 -23.88
C ASP A 116 19.69 -2.51 -23.84
N GLU A 117 19.18 -1.53 -24.58
CA GLU A 117 17.75 -1.18 -24.61
C GLU A 117 16.86 -2.29 -25.21
N ASN A 118 17.46 -3.27 -25.89
CA ASN A 118 16.72 -4.45 -26.38
C ASN A 118 16.32 -5.41 -25.25
N TYR A 119 17.02 -5.38 -24.11
CA TYR A 119 16.84 -6.32 -23.00
C TYR A 119 16.52 -5.63 -21.67
N VAL A 120 17.05 -4.42 -21.46
CA VAL A 120 16.85 -3.67 -20.22
C VAL A 120 16.48 -2.24 -20.59
N ALA A 121 15.27 -1.81 -20.23
CA ALA A 121 14.83 -0.45 -20.52
C ALA A 121 15.77 0.62 -19.92
N ASN A 122 16.04 1.68 -20.69
CA ASN A 122 16.87 2.79 -20.27
C ASN A 122 16.26 3.50 -19.03
N PRO A 123 16.99 3.57 -17.90
CA PRO A 123 16.45 4.13 -16.66
C PRO A 123 16.20 5.64 -16.72
N ALA A 124 16.72 6.37 -17.72
CA ALA A 124 16.52 7.81 -17.86
C ALA A 124 15.05 8.21 -18.01
N THR A 125 14.24 7.36 -18.65
CA THR A 125 12.78 7.56 -18.82
C THR A 125 11.95 6.61 -17.96
N GLY A 126 12.63 5.69 -17.27
CA GLY A 126 12.06 4.56 -16.53
C GLY A 126 11.39 3.53 -17.43
N SER A 127 11.02 2.39 -16.85
CA SER A 127 10.33 1.30 -17.52
C SER A 127 8.83 1.28 -17.19
N ARG A 128 8.08 0.46 -17.93
CA ARG A 128 6.67 0.22 -17.66
C ARG A 128 6.48 -0.60 -16.37
N HIS A 129 7.42 -1.48 -16.02
CA HIS A 129 7.54 -2.07 -14.68
C HIS A 129 7.74 -1.03 -13.58
N ASN A 130 8.54 0.03 -13.80
CA ASN A 130 8.70 1.10 -12.81
C ASN A 130 7.41 1.87 -12.52
N ARG A 131 6.44 1.81 -13.43
CA ARG A 131 5.11 2.43 -13.27
C ARG A 131 4.12 1.49 -12.58
N GLY A 132 4.50 0.24 -12.31
CA GLY A 132 3.59 -0.83 -11.85
C GLY A 132 2.58 -1.23 -12.91
N ALA A 133 2.93 -1.06 -14.19
CA ALA A 133 2.03 -1.15 -15.33
C ALA A 133 2.30 -2.34 -16.26
N SER A 134 3.27 -3.19 -15.90
CA SER A 134 3.65 -4.40 -16.64
C SER A 134 3.73 -5.58 -15.70
N VAL A 135 3.57 -6.77 -16.25
CA VAL A 135 3.68 -8.03 -15.53
C VAL A 135 4.36 -9.06 -16.44
N ASP A 136 5.28 -9.82 -15.85
CA ASP A 136 5.91 -10.98 -16.48
C ASP A 136 5.28 -12.26 -15.93
N VAL A 137 4.72 -13.09 -16.82
CA VAL A 137 3.93 -14.26 -16.43
C VAL A 137 4.20 -15.50 -17.26
N GLY A 138 3.97 -16.66 -16.64
CA GLY A 138 3.87 -17.97 -17.27
C GLY A 138 2.56 -18.67 -16.93
N LEU A 139 2.38 -19.87 -17.48
CA LEU A 139 1.23 -20.73 -17.19
C LEU A 139 1.60 -21.85 -16.23
N VAL A 140 0.63 -22.26 -15.41
CA VAL A 140 0.69 -23.47 -14.61
C VAL A 140 -0.51 -24.35 -14.89
N ASP A 141 -0.37 -25.66 -14.69
CA ASP A 141 -1.48 -26.60 -14.71
C ASP A 141 -2.30 -26.55 -13.40
N SER A 142 -3.35 -27.37 -13.32
CA SER A 142 -4.22 -27.47 -12.14
C SER A 142 -3.52 -27.98 -10.87
N ALA A 143 -2.33 -28.57 -10.99
CA ALA A 143 -1.49 -28.97 -9.88
C ALA A 143 -0.44 -27.90 -9.50
N GLY A 144 -0.46 -26.74 -10.18
CA GLY A 144 0.49 -25.65 -9.96
C GLY A 144 1.86 -25.87 -10.60
N ARG A 145 2.00 -26.86 -11.50
CA ARG A 145 3.27 -27.12 -12.21
C ARG A 145 3.39 -26.19 -13.40
N GLU A 146 4.53 -25.54 -13.54
CA GLU A 146 4.81 -24.63 -14.65
C GLU A 146 4.79 -25.37 -16.00
N LEU A 147 4.08 -24.79 -16.96
CA LEU A 147 4.02 -25.31 -18.31
C LEU A 147 5.24 -24.86 -19.12
N PRO A 148 5.80 -25.73 -19.98
CA PRO A 148 6.99 -25.39 -20.75
C PRO A 148 6.67 -24.33 -21.80
N MET A 149 7.62 -23.42 -21.99
CA MET A 149 7.57 -22.31 -22.96
C MET A 149 8.79 -22.39 -23.90
N PRO A 150 8.79 -21.68 -25.04
CA PRO A 150 9.85 -21.82 -26.06
C PRO A 150 11.28 -21.51 -25.58
N SER A 151 11.40 -20.68 -24.54
CA SER A 151 12.63 -20.28 -23.89
C SER A 151 12.43 -20.22 -22.37
N LYS A 152 13.52 -20.07 -21.61
CA LYS A 152 13.41 -19.68 -20.20
C LYS A 152 12.95 -18.22 -20.09
N PHE A 153 12.39 -17.84 -18.94
CA PHE A 153 12.23 -16.45 -18.55
C PHE A 153 13.60 -15.75 -18.51
N ASP A 154 13.65 -14.45 -18.85
CA ASP A 154 14.87 -13.64 -18.96
C ASP A 154 15.92 -14.21 -19.96
N GLU A 155 15.48 -15.01 -20.92
CA GLU A 155 16.37 -15.45 -22.00
C GLU A 155 16.48 -14.39 -23.10
N PHE A 156 17.68 -13.87 -23.33
CA PHE A 156 17.99 -12.85 -24.33
C PHE A 156 18.36 -13.48 -25.68
N SER A 157 17.39 -14.13 -26.33
CA SER A 157 17.58 -14.79 -27.63
C SER A 157 16.31 -14.74 -28.48
N GLU A 158 16.39 -14.99 -29.79
CA GLU A 158 15.20 -15.05 -30.66
C GLU A 158 14.15 -16.06 -30.19
N ARG A 159 14.52 -17.05 -29.37
CA ARG A 159 13.60 -18.03 -28.79
C ARG A 159 12.56 -17.40 -27.86
N SER A 160 12.85 -16.22 -27.30
CA SER A 160 11.92 -15.49 -26.44
C SER A 160 10.83 -14.76 -27.23
N HIS A 161 11.01 -14.56 -28.54
CA HIS A 161 10.10 -13.76 -29.36
C HIS A 161 8.73 -14.42 -29.53
N LEU A 162 7.69 -13.61 -29.73
CA LEU A 162 6.30 -14.11 -29.89
C LEU A 162 6.06 -14.89 -31.19
N ASP A 163 6.88 -14.64 -32.22
CA ASP A 163 6.78 -15.23 -33.55
C ASP A 163 7.78 -16.37 -33.78
N PHE A 164 8.67 -16.66 -32.82
CA PHE A 164 9.60 -17.77 -32.90
C PHE A 164 8.85 -19.10 -33.13
N ALA A 165 9.16 -19.79 -34.23
CA ALA A 165 8.40 -20.96 -34.69
C ALA A 165 9.14 -22.29 -34.45
N ASP A 166 10.46 -22.28 -34.26
CA ASP A 166 11.29 -23.48 -34.14
C ASP A 166 11.36 -23.98 -32.69
N ALA A 167 10.20 -24.34 -32.13
CA ALA A 167 10.08 -24.87 -30.77
C ALA A 167 9.10 -26.06 -30.73
N PRO A 168 9.16 -26.93 -29.70
CA PRO A 168 8.21 -28.01 -29.53
C PRO A 168 6.75 -27.53 -29.56
N ALA A 169 5.87 -28.29 -30.22
CA ALA A 169 4.50 -27.84 -30.54
C ALA A 169 3.63 -27.54 -29.31
N ASP A 170 3.90 -28.20 -28.18
CA ASP A 170 3.28 -27.92 -26.88
C ASP A 170 3.72 -26.56 -26.32
N THR A 171 5.01 -26.21 -26.40
CA THR A 171 5.51 -24.90 -25.95
C THR A 171 4.93 -23.74 -26.77
N LEU A 172 4.79 -23.92 -28.09
CA LEU A 172 4.16 -22.94 -28.97
C LEU A 172 2.68 -22.75 -28.63
N ARG A 173 1.98 -23.85 -28.33
CA ARG A 173 0.57 -23.82 -27.90
C ARG A 173 0.40 -23.12 -26.57
N ASN A 174 1.25 -23.40 -25.58
CA ASN A 174 1.22 -22.74 -24.27
C ASN A 174 1.45 -21.23 -24.41
N ARG A 175 2.44 -20.81 -25.20
CA ARG A 175 2.69 -19.40 -25.51
C ARG A 175 1.46 -18.75 -26.15
N GLN A 176 0.84 -19.40 -27.13
CA GLN A 176 -0.38 -18.89 -27.79
C GLN A 176 -1.55 -18.77 -26.81
N THR A 177 -1.77 -19.77 -25.95
CA THR A 177 -2.80 -19.73 -24.90
C THR A 177 -2.59 -18.56 -23.94
N LEU A 178 -1.35 -18.36 -23.46
CA LEU A 178 -1.01 -17.25 -22.59
C LEU A 178 -1.28 -15.90 -23.27
N GLN A 179 -0.77 -15.73 -24.49
CA GLN A 179 -1.00 -14.50 -25.28
C GLN A 179 -2.49 -14.21 -25.49
N ALA A 180 -3.27 -15.23 -25.85
CA ALA A 180 -4.70 -15.08 -26.08
C ALA A 180 -5.44 -14.67 -24.79
N ALA A 181 -5.13 -15.32 -23.66
CA ALA A 181 -5.73 -15.00 -22.37
C ALA A 181 -5.39 -13.58 -21.91
N MET A 182 -4.11 -13.18 -22.02
CA MET A 182 -3.67 -11.83 -21.65
C MET A 182 -4.29 -10.75 -22.54
N ARG A 183 -4.31 -10.96 -23.86
CA ARG A 183 -4.92 -10.03 -24.83
C ARG A 183 -6.43 -9.87 -24.62
N LYS A 184 -7.13 -10.94 -24.29
CA LYS A 184 -8.59 -10.91 -24.04
C LYS A 184 -8.95 -9.89 -22.95
N GLU A 185 -8.13 -9.79 -21.90
CA GLU A 185 -8.32 -8.85 -20.79
C GLU A 185 -7.58 -7.52 -20.99
N GLY A 186 -7.12 -7.26 -22.22
CA GLY A 186 -6.63 -5.96 -22.66
C GLY A 186 -5.12 -5.72 -22.48
N PHE A 187 -4.33 -6.73 -22.10
CA PHE A 187 -2.88 -6.59 -22.08
C PHE A 187 -2.27 -6.57 -23.48
N LEU A 188 -1.19 -5.81 -23.63
CA LEU A 188 -0.39 -5.72 -24.84
C LEU A 188 0.90 -6.54 -24.66
N PRO A 189 1.13 -7.61 -25.45
CA PRO A 189 2.36 -8.37 -25.35
C PRO A 189 3.54 -7.64 -26.01
N VAL A 190 4.75 -7.87 -25.52
CA VAL A 190 5.99 -7.39 -26.14
C VAL A 190 6.51 -8.43 -27.13
N THR A 191 6.90 -7.99 -28.33
CA THR A 191 7.25 -8.88 -29.45
C THR A 191 8.48 -9.74 -29.19
N THR A 192 9.40 -9.27 -28.35
CA THR A 192 10.68 -9.92 -28.04
C THR A 192 10.63 -10.78 -26.78
N GLU A 193 9.55 -10.78 -26.01
CA GLU A 193 9.48 -11.40 -24.69
C GLU A 193 8.13 -12.10 -24.50
N TRP A 194 8.08 -13.43 -24.59
CA TRP A 194 6.82 -14.17 -24.51
C TRP A 194 6.10 -14.04 -23.16
N TRP A 195 6.83 -13.70 -22.11
CA TRP A 195 6.32 -13.56 -20.75
C TRP A 195 5.80 -12.16 -20.44
N HIS A 196 6.17 -11.13 -21.22
CA HIS A 196 5.97 -9.73 -20.84
C HIS A 196 4.70 -9.12 -21.41
N PHE A 197 3.92 -8.51 -20.54
CA PHE A 197 2.64 -7.92 -20.88
C PHE A 197 2.43 -6.54 -20.23
N ASP A 198 2.08 -5.56 -21.06
CA ASP A 198 1.83 -4.19 -20.67
C ASP A 198 0.35 -3.86 -20.55
N ALA A 199 0.00 -3.02 -19.58
CA ALA A 199 -1.30 -2.36 -19.56
C ALA A 199 -1.37 -1.31 -20.70
N PRO A 200 -2.49 -1.19 -21.43
CA PRO A 200 -2.58 -0.30 -22.60
C PRO A 200 -2.52 1.19 -22.20
N ASP A 201 -2.93 1.48 -20.97
CA ASP A 201 -2.95 2.79 -20.32
C ASP A 201 -1.66 3.12 -19.56
N TRP A 202 -0.57 2.37 -19.76
CA TRP A 202 0.67 2.52 -18.97
C TRP A 202 1.23 3.96 -18.94
N ARG A 203 1.04 4.72 -20.02
CA ARG A 203 1.51 6.12 -20.14
C ARG A 203 0.84 7.06 -19.14
N ASN A 204 -0.34 6.70 -18.64
CA ASN A 204 -1.10 7.49 -17.68
C ASN A 204 -0.57 7.31 -16.24
N PHE A 205 0.29 6.32 -16.01
CA PHE A 205 0.90 6.08 -14.71
C PHE A 205 2.27 6.76 -14.63
N ALA A 206 2.47 7.61 -13.62
CA ALA A 206 3.80 8.07 -13.27
C ALA A 206 4.68 6.88 -12.80
N LEU A 207 6.00 7.07 -12.79
CA LEU A 207 6.89 6.13 -12.09
C LEU A 207 6.38 5.98 -10.66
N ALA A 208 6.19 4.76 -10.18
CA ALA A 208 5.54 4.51 -8.90
C ALA A 208 6.33 5.15 -7.74
N ASP A 209 7.66 5.15 -7.83
CA ASP A 209 8.58 5.80 -6.87
C ASP A 209 8.57 7.34 -6.94
N ALA A 210 7.92 7.91 -7.95
CA ALA A 210 7.74 9.34 -8.12
C ALA A 210 6.26 9.76 -7.99
N ASP A 211 5.35 8.81 -7.80
CA ASP A 211 3.92 9.09 -7.70
C ASP A 211 3.58 9.50 -6.27
N SER A 212 3.27 10.78 -6.07
CA SER A 212 3.01 11.35 -4.74
C SER A 212 1.78 10.77 -4.02
N ARG A 213 0.93 10.03 -4.74
CA ARG A 213 -0.20 9.27 -4.17
C ARG A 213 0.27 7.95 -3.57
N LEU A 214 1.41 7.45 -4.06
CA LEU A 214 2.00 6.17 -3.71
C LEU A 214 3.23 6.30 -2.80
N VAL A 215 3.93 7.41 -2.82
CA VAL A 215 5.06 7.64 -1.93
C VAL A 215 5.07 9.09 -1.50
N PRO A 216 5.60 9.41 -0.33
CA PRO A 216 5.87 10.80 -0.02
C PRO A 216 6.79 11.40 -1.08
N GLY A 217 6.37 12.51 -1.70
CA GLY A 217 7.15 13.17 -2.75
C GLY A 217 8.55 13.59 -2.27
N PRO A 218 9.49 13.89 -3.18
CA PRO A 218 10.91 14.09 -2.85
C PRO A 218 11.17 15.22 -1.84
N ALA A 219 10.31 16.24 -1.83
CA ALA A 219 10.35 17.37 -0.90
C ALA A 219 9.65 17.11 0.45
N THR A 220 9.04 15.94 0.64
CA THR A 220 8.48 15.54 1.93
C THR A 220 9.62 15.23 2.89
N GLU A 221 9.61 15.90 4.04
CA GLU A 221 10.54 15.64 5.13
C GLU A 221 9.85 15.17 6.41
N GLN A 222 8.53 15.21 6.49
CA GLN A 222 7.74 14.71 7.61
C GLN A 222 6.65 13.74 7.13
N VAL A 223 6.54 12.59 7.81
CA VAL A 223 5.52 11.58 7.53
C VAL A 223 4.82 11.16 8.83
N LEU A 224 3.50 11.07 8.79
CA LEU A 224 2.71 10.30 9.74
C LEU A 224 2.40 8.94 9.11
N ALA A 225 2.90 7.84 9.67
CA ALA A 225 2.59 6.51 9.17
C ALA A 225 1.55 5.84 10.06
N VAL A 226 0.46 5.36 9.49
CA VAL A 226 -0.63 4.66 10.19
C VAL A 226 -0.72 3.23 9.66
N ALA A 227 -0.52 2.26 10.56
CA ALA A 227 -0.58 0.86 10.17
C ALA A 227 -2.02 0.43 9.84
N GLU A 228 -2.14 -0.54 8.95
CA GLU A 228 -3.38 -1.28 8.78
C GLU A 228 -3.69 -2.06 10.07
N PRO A 229 -4.93 -2.01 10.59
CA PRO A 229 -5.28 -2.79 11.77
C PRO A 229 -5.35 -4.26 11.38
N ALA A 230 -5.10 -5.16 12.34
CA ALA A 230 -5.30 -6.58 12.10
C ALA A 230 -6.76 -6.86 11.62
N PRO A 231 -6.99 -7.91 10.80
CA PRO A 231 -8.33 -8.23 10.30
C PRO A 231 -9.39 -8.25 11.41
N GLY A 232 -10.50 -7.54 11.18
CA GLY A 232 -11.59 -7.41 12.16
C GLY A 232 -11.31 -6.48 13.35
N ARG A 233 -10.19 -5.75 13.34
CA ARG A 233 -9.85 -4.75 14.37
C ARG A 233 -9.96 -3.33 13.81
N VAL A 234 -10.17 -2.38 14.71
CA VAL A 234 -10.23 -0.94 14.42
C VAL A 234 -9.11 -0.15 15.11
N SER A 235 -8.47 -0.74 16.12
CA SER A 235 -7.31 -0.17 16.80
C SER A 235 -6.05 -0.39 15.97
N SER A 236 -5.25 0.65 15.86
CA SER A 236 -3.96 0.65 15.17
C SER A 236 -2.96 1.55 15.91
N ALA A 237 -1.81 1.80 15.29
CA ALA A 237 -0.78 2.69 15.76
C ALA A 237 -0.33 3.68 14.67
N LEU A 238 0.12 4.85 15.13
CA LEU A 238 0.67 5.92 14.32
C LEU A 238 2.12 6.22 14.75
N TRP A 239 2.99 6.50 13.78
CA TRP A 239 4.36 6.97 14.00
C TRP A 239 4.62 8.28 13.27
N GLY A 240 5.40 9.17 13.88
CA GLY A 240 5.91 10.38 13.25
C GLY A 240 7.35 10.19 12.80
N LEU A 241 7.63 10.41 11.53
CA LEU A 241 8.94 10.18 10.91
C LEU A 241 9.49 11.46 10.27
N GLU A 242 10.81 11.60 10.32
CA GLU A 242 11.53 12.66 9.62
C GLU A 242 12.52 12.09 8.62
N LYS A 243 12.65 12.77 7.47
CA LYS A 243 13.66 12.45 6.48
C LYS A 243 15.03 12.95 6.96
N THR A 244 16.03 12.10 6.82
CA THR A 244 17.45 12.39 7.09
C THR A 244 18.29 11.97 5.88
N PRO A 245 19.57 12.37 5.79
CA PRO A 245 20.45 11.90 4.72
C PRO A 245 20.62 10.37 4.68
N GLN A 246 20.43 9.69 5.82
CA GLN A 246 20.52 8.23 5.96
C GLN A 246 19.17 7.52 5.76
N GLY A 247 18.12 8.24 5.35
CA GLY A 247 16.76 7.72 5.21
C GLY A 247 15.83 8.26 6.29
N TRP A 248 14.73 7.55 6.56
CA TRP A 248 13.71 8.02 7.49
C TRP A 248 13.96 7.58 8.92
N ARG A 249 13.82 8.53 9.85
CA ARG A 249 13.99 8.34 11.28
C ARG A 249 12.66 8.47 11.99
N ASN A 250 12.30 7.48 12.79
CA ASN A 250 11.18 7.58 13.74
C ASN A 250 11.50 8.62 14.83
N VAL A 251 10.63 9.62 15.00
CA VAL A 251 10.75 10.67 16.02
C VAL A 251 9.82 10.42 17.20
N PHE A 252 8.64 9.87 16.97
CA PHE A 252 7.71 9.51 18.02
C PHE A 252 6.74 8.40 17.59
N GLY A 253 6.12 7.78 18.60
CA GLY A 253 5.19 6.68 18.46
C GLY A 253 5.74 5.39 19.07
N PRO A 254 4.95 4.31 19.07
CA PRO A 254 3.60 4.23 18.53
C PRO A 254 2.59 5.05 19.34
N ILE A 255 1.82 5.91 18.68
CA ILE A 255 0.62 6.55 19.25
C ILE A 255 -0.56 5.63 18.97
N PRO A 256 -1.33 5.20 20.00
CA PRO A 256 -2.53 4.42 19.77
C PRO A 256 -3.58 5.22 19.01
N VAL A 257 -4.15 4.63 17.95
CA VAL A 257 -5.21 5.26 17.15
C VAL A 257 -6.37 4.29 16.90
N VAL A 258 -7.51 4.85 16.52
CA VAL A 258 -8.66 4.10 16.01
C VAL A 258 -9.02 4.57 14.61
N LEU A 259 -9.47 3.64 13.77
CA LEU A 259 -9.78 3.85 12.37
C LEU A 259 -11.29 3.67 12.10
N GLY A 260 -11.66 3.72 10.82
CA GLY A 260 -13.02 3.47 10.36
C GLY A 260 -13.57 2.13 10.83
N ARG A 261 -14.83 2.13 11.28
CA ARG A 261 -15.55 0.94 11.79
C ARG A 261 -15.58 -0.24 10.82
N SER A 262 -15.41 0.01 9.53
CA SER A 262 -15.44 -0.98 8.45
C SER A 262 -14.03 -1.31 7.90
N GLY A 263 -12.96 -0.91 8.60
CA GLY A 263 -11.57 -1.16 8.21
C GLY A 263 -11.00 -0.12 7.26
N ILE A 264 -10.04 -0.52 6.43
CA ILE A 264 -9.37 0.33 5.44
C ILE A 264 -9.86 -0.04 4.02
N ALA A 265 -9.89 0.95 3.10
CA ALA A 265 -10.26 0.74 1.70
C ALA A 265 -9.24 1.36 0.75
N ALA A 266 -8.88 0.63 -0.31
CA ALA A 266 -8.22 1.23 -1.47
C ALA A 266 -9.14 2.26 -2.16
N PHE A 267 -8.57 3.17 -2.95
CA PHE A 267 -9.30 4.25 -3.60
C PHE A 267 -10.48 3.75 -4.47
N GLU A 268 -10.30 2.62 -5.15
CA GLU A 268 -11.30 2.01 -6.04
C GLU A 268 -12.50 1.47 -5.26
N GLN A 269 -12.28 1.07 -4.01
CA GLN A 269 -13.28 0.48 -3.11
C GLN A 269 -13.93 1.54 -2.21
N LYS A 270 -13.23 2.64 -1.93
CA LYS A 270 -13.72 3.70 -1.06
C LYS A 270 -14.97 4.37 -1.65
N ARG A 271 -16.02 4.47 -0.84
CA ARG A 271 -17.28 5.15 -1.15
C ARG A 271 -17.69 6.08 -0.02
N GLU A 272 -18.59 7.01 -0.31
CA GLU A 272 -19.22 7.84 0.72
C GLU A 272 -20.02 6.96 1.70
N GLY A 273 -19.93 7.26 3.00
CA GLY A 273 -20.66 6.53 4.05
C GLY A 273 -20.22 5.08 4.35
N ASP A 274 -19.21 4.54 3.67
CA ASP A 274 -18.80 3.13 3.80
C ASP A 274 -18.18 2.74 5.15
N GLY A 275 -17.87 3.72 6.01
CA GLY A 275 -17.26 3.50 7.31
C GLY A 275 -15.78 3.14 7.27
N LYS A 276 -15.11 3.24 6.10
CA LYS A 276 -13.73 2.81 5.90
C LYS A 276 -12.76 3.98 5.90
N THR A 277 -11.56 3.77 6.45
CA THR A 277 -10.43 4.70 6.31
C THR A 277 -9.78 4.53 4.94
N PRO A 278 -9.49 5.59 4.19
CA PRO A 278 -8.85 5.44 2.88
C PRO A 278 -7.40 4.97 3.02
N ARG A 279 -6.95 4.09 2.13
CA ARG A 279 -5.55 3.69 1.97
C ARG A 279 -4.84 4.62 1.00
N GLY A 280 -3.59 4.99 1.29
CA GLY A 280 -2.74 5.77 0.40
C GLY A 280 -1.87 6.82 1.11
N VAL A 281 -1.20 7.65 0.33
CA VAL A 281 -0.41 8.80 0.80
C VAL A 281 -1.20 10.08 0.54
N PHE A 282 -1.41 10.89 1.58
CA PHE A 282 -2.22 12.09 1.53
C PHE A 282 -1.48 13.31 2.07
N THR A 283 -1.82 14.48 1.54
CA THR A 283 -1.42 15.75 2.13
C THR A 283 -2.12 15.94 3.47
N LEU A 284 -1.53 16.77 4.33
CA LEU A 284 -2.20 17.29 5.52
C LEU A 284 -2.59 18.73 5.24
N GLY A 285 -3.89 18.99 5.29
CA GLY A 285 -4.47 20.33 5.16
C GLY A 285 -4.34 21.13 6.45
N PRO A 286 -5.14 22.20 6.61
CA PRO A 286 -5.05 23.00 7.82
C PRO A 286 -5.36 22.17 9.07
N VAL A 287 -4.65 22.48 10.15
CA VAL A 287 -5.06 22.12 11.50
C VAL A 287 -6.30 22.95 11.83
N PHE A 288 -7.21 22.38 12.59
CA PHE A 288 -8.41 23.08 13.03
C PHE A 288 -8.75 22.77 14.48
N GLY A 289 -9.55 23.62 15.09
CA GLY A 289 -10.00 23.42 16.46
C GLY A 289 -10.96 24.49 16.93
N TYR A 290 -11.44 24.36 18.17
CA TYR A 290 -12.44 25.29 18.72
C TYR A 290 -11.85 26.60 19.24
N ALA A 291 -10.58 26.56 19.63
CA ALA A 291 -9.84 27.71 20.13
C ALA A 291 -9.54 28.71 19.00
N ALA A 292 -9.36 29.99 19.35
CA ALA A 292 -9.01 31.02 18.38
C ALA A 292 -7.62 30.79 17.77
N THR A 293 -6.72 30.16 18.52
CA THR A 293 -5.36 29.78 18.09
C THR A 293 -5.04 28.38 18.59
N ALA A 294 -4.05 27.73 17.95
CA ALA A 294 -3.50 26.45 18.39
C ALA A 294 -1.96 26.49 18.30
N PRO A 295 -1.24 25.71 19.12
CA PRO A 295 0.21 25.64 19.08
C PRO A 295 0.68 24.77 17.89
N THR A 296 0.51 25.27 16.67
CA THR A 296 0.89 24.58 15.43
C THR A 296 1.58 25.53 14.46
N ARG A 297 2.48 25.01 13.63
CA ARG A 297 3.06 25.75 12.49
C ARG A 297 2.26 25.57 11.21
N MET A 298 1.40 24.55 11.16
CA MET A 298 0.51 24.33 10.03
C MET A 298 -0.50 25.49 9.93
N PRO A 299 -1.04 25.78 8.72
CA PRO A 299 -2.18 26.68 8.60
C PRO A 299 -3.28 26.26 9.57
N TYR A 300 -3.82 27.21 10.34
CA TYR A 300 -4.84 26.94 11.35
C TYR A 300 -6.18 27.58 10.96
N ARG A 301 -7.28 26.83 11.10
CA ARG A 301 -8.65 27.31 10.93
C ARG A 301 -9.47 27.05 12.19
N GLN A 302 -9.99 28.11 12.82
CA GLN A 302 -10.94 27.96 13.91
C GLN A 302 -12.28 27.41 13.38
N ALA A 303 -12.82 26.40 14.05
CA ALA A 303 -14.15 25.87 13.80
C ALA A 303 -15.20 26.57 14.68
N THR A 304 -16.13 27.26 14.03
CA THR A 304 -17.25 27.97 14.66
C THR A 304 -18.55 27.18 14.54
N ALA A 305 -19.62 27.67 15.20
CA ALA A 305 -20.95 27.06 15.08
C ALA A 305 -21.56 27.19 13.67
N GLU A 306 -20.99 28.05 12.82
CA GLU A 306 -21.45 28.30 11.45
C GLU A 306 -20.68 27.46 10.41
N ASP A 307 -19.68 26.69 10.85
CA ASP A 307 -18.80 25.94 9.96
C ASP A 307 -19.31 24.50 9.73
N ALA A 308 -19.35 24.11 8.46
CA ALA A 308 -19.72 22.76 8.02
C ALA A 308 -18.75 22.22 6.97
N TRP A 309 -18.60 20.90 6.94
CA TRP A 309 -17.97 20.18 5.84
C TRP A 309 -19.05 19.43 5.06
N VAL A 310 -19.24 19.77 3.79
CA VAL A 310 -20.32 19.17 3.00
C VAL A 310 -19.92 17.75 2.57
N ASP A 311 -20.72 16.75 2.93
CA ASP A 311 -20.51 15.34 2.58
C ASP A 311 -21.58 14.79 1.62
N GLU A 312 -22.45 15.65 1.09
CA GLU A 312 -23.47 15.35 0.09
C GLU A 312 -22.87 15.19 -1.32
N PRO A 313 -22.81 13.98 -1.92
CA PRO A 313 -22.18 13.76 -3.22
C PRO A 313 -22.79 14.55 -4.38
N SER A 314 -24.10 14.88 -4.32
CA SER A 314 -24.72 15.70 -5.37
C SER A 314 -24.43 17.19 -5.24
N SER A 315 -23.82 17.64 -4.14
CA SER A 315 -23.52 19.05 -3.91
C SER A 315 -22.36 19.53 -4.79
N PRO A 316 -22.42 20.72 -5.38
CA PRO A 316 -21.26 21.34 -6.03
C PRO A 316 -20.14 21.68 -5.03
N ARG A 317 -20.43 21.65 -3.73
CA ARG A 317 -19.49 21.88 -2.63
C ARG A 317 -19.07 20.59 -1.93
N TYR A 318 -19.34 19.44 -2.53
CA TYR A 318 -18.97 18.14 -1.96
C TYR A 318 -17.50 18.11 -1.54
N ASN A 319 -17.25 17.57 -0.35
CA ASN A 319 -15.96 17.47 0.31
C ASN A 319 -15.23 18.83 0.52
N GLN A 320 -15.98 19.90 0.78
CA GLN A 320 -15.42 21.23 1.08
C GLN A 320 -15.89 21.76 2.43
N TRP A 321 -14.99 22.50 3.10
CA TRP A 321 -15.31 23.25 4.31
C TRP A 321 -15.92 24.61 3.97
N VAL A 322 -17.21 24.75 4.26
CA VAL A 322 -18.03 25.94 4.02
C VAL A 322 -18.38 26.69 5.31
N LYS A 323 -18.61 27.99 5.19
CA LYS A 323 -19.26 28.81 6.22
C LYS A 323 -20.73 28.98 5.88
N GLY A 324 -21.60 28.87 6.89
CA GLY A 324 -23.04 28.78 6.74
C GLY A 324 -23.47 27.32 6.60
N ILE A 325 -24.16 26.81 7.63
CA ILE A 325 -24.68 25.45 7.67
C ILE A 325 -25.71 25.26 6.56
N PRO A 326 -25.50 24.34 5.59
CA PRO A 326 -26.47 24.11 4.54
C PRO A 326 -27.74 23.48 5.13
N ALA A 327 -28.89 24.06 4.80
CA ALA A 327 -30.18 23.60 5.35
C ALA A 327 -30.67 22.27 4.75
N LYS A 328 -30.24 21.94 3.52
CA LYS A 328 -30.77 20.80 2.73
C LYS A 328 -29.71 19.79 2.28
N GLU A 329 -28.43 20.08 2.47
CA GLU A 329 -27.34 19.19 2.06
C GLU A 329 -26.82 18.46 3.30
N SER A 330 -26.52 17.17 3.15
CA SER A 330 -25.78 16.44 4.16
C SER A 330 -24.44 17.12 4.43
N HIS A 331 -24.07 17.22 5.71
CA HIS A 331 -22.84 17.85 6.15
C HIS A 331 -22.41 17.39 7.53
N GLU A 332 -21.11 17.50 7.77
CA GLU A 332 -20.52 17.41 9.10
C GLU A 332 -20.39 18.79 9.74
N LYS A 333 -20.85 18.93 10.98
CA LYS A 333 -20.65 20.16 11.76
C LYS A 333 -19.21 20.21 12.24
N MET A 334 -18.49 21.30 11.94
CA MET A 334 -17.09 21.41 12.33
C MET A 334 -16.90 21.74 13.81
N ARG A 335 -17.90 22.40 14.44
CA ARG A 335 -17.98 22.54 15.90
C ARG A 335 -19.05 21.60 16.45
N ARG A 336 -18.62 20.55 17.13
CA ARG A 336 -19.48 19.46 17.63
C ARG A 336 -19.63 19.55 19.15
N ALA A 337 -20.80 19.18 19.65
CA ALA A 337 -21.07 19.14 21.09
C ALA A 337 -20.34 17.98 21.80
N ASP A 338 -19.99 16.92 21.06
CA ASP A 338 -19.29 15.75 21.59
C ASP A 338 -17.76 15.94 21.70
N GLY A 339 -17.24 17.11 21.34
CA GLY A 339 -15.83 17.45 21.50
C GLY A 339 -14.87 16.75 20.55
N LEU A 340 -15.34 15.90 19.63
CA LEU A 340 -14.45 15.10 18.78
C LEU A 340 -13.56 15.96 17.88
N TYR A 341 -14.02 17.16 17.52
CA TYR A 341 -13.30 18.12 16.70
C TYR A 341 -12.69 19.27 17.52
N GLN A 342 -12.51 19.08 18.84
CA GLN A 342 -11.86 20.06 19.71
C GLN A 342 -10.51 20.50 19.14
N LEU A 343 -9.78 19.55 18.57
CA LEU A 343 -8.60 19.73 17.74
C LEU A 343 -8.62 18.66 16.64
N GLY A 344 -8.10 18.99 15.47
CA GLY A 344 -7.98 18.07 14.36
C GLY A 344 -7.10 18.60 13.24
N ALA A 345 -6.86 17.77 12.23
CA ALA A 345 -6.18 18.17 11.00
C ALA A 345 -6.87 17.53 9.81
N VAL A 346 -6.98 18.28 8.72
CA VAL A 346 -7.56 17.76 7.48
C VAL A 346 -6.62 16.75 6.85
N ILE A 347 -7.10 15.55 6.54
CA ILE A 347 -6.39 14.62 5.65
C ILE A 347 -6.88 14.94 4.24
N GLY A 348 -5.96 15.26 3.32
CA GLY A 348 -6.24 15.66 1.93
C GLY A 348 -6.73 14.52 1.04
N TYR A 349 -7.59 13.66 1.57
CA TYR A 349 -8.26 12.61 0.82
C TYR A 349 -9.41 13.20 0.01
N ASN A 350 -9.39 12.97 -1.31
CA ASN A 350 -10.45 13.38 -2.22
C ASN A 350 -10.71 14.90 -2.26
N THR A 351 -9.70 15.73 -1.96
CA THR A 351 -9.85 17.20 -1.89
C THR A 351 -9.39 17.92 -3.15
N ASP A 352 -8.52 17.30 -3.97
CA ASP A 352 -8.02 17.89 -5.21
C ASP A 352 -7.47 16.82 -6.20
N PRO A 353 -8.15 16.55 -7.34
CA PRO A 353 -9.53 16.96 -7.62
C PRO A 353 -10.52 16.23 -6.70
N VAL A 354 -11.66 16.86 -6.43
CA VAL A 354 -12.77 16.20 -5.72
C VAL A 354 -13.53 15.28 -6.68
N MET A 355 -13.71 14.03 -6.29
CA MET A 355 -14.53 13.04 -6.99
C MET A 355 -15.78 12.69 -6.16
N PRO A 356 -16.98 13.12 -6.60
CA PRO A 356 -18.25 12.81 -5.93
C PRO A 356 -18.43 11.34 -5.58
N GLY A 357 -18.89 11.08 -4.36
CA GLY A 357 -19.21 9.73 -3.86
C GLY A 357 -18.01 8.86 -3.51
N ARG A 358 -16.78 9.39 -3.59
CA ARG A 358 -15.55 8.67 -3.20
C ARG A 358 -15.22 8.81 -1.72
N GLY A 359 -16.08 9.41 -0.91
CA GLY A 359 -15.85 9.63 0.51
C GLY A 359 -15.29 11.03 0.77
N SER A 360 -15.65 11.59 1.91
CA SER A 360 -15.35 12.97 2.29
C SER A 360 -15.02 13.06 3.79
N ALA A 361 -14.68 14.26 4.24
CA ALA A 361 -14.53 14.60 5.66
C ALA A 361 -13.59 13.66 6.44
N ILE A 362 -12.44 13.30 5.84
CA ILE A 362 -11.44 12.44 6.48
C ILE A 362 -10.46 13.32 7.26
N PHE A 363 -10.42 13.12 8.58
CA PHE A 363 -9.63 13.95 9.49
C PHE A 363 -8.75 13.11 10.42
N LEU A 364 -7.73 13.77 10.97
CA LEU A 364 -7.20 13.44 12.29
C LEU A 364 -8.05 14.15 13.33
N HIS A 365 -8.52 13.48 14.37
CA HIS A 365 -9.32 14.12 15.42
C HIS A 365 -9.28 13.40 16.78
N VAL A 366 -9.93 13.99 17.79
CA VAL A 366 -10.03 13.41 19.14
C VAL A 366 -11.00 12.22 19.12
N TRP A 367 -10.57 11.06 19.62
CA TRP A 367 -11.43 9.89 19.69
C TRP A 367 -12.49 9.97 20.80
N LYS A 368 -13.50 9.11 20.75
CA LYS A 368 -14.42 8.89 21.89
C LYS A 368 -13.74 8.11 23.03
N GLY A 369 -12.67 7.40 22.70
CA GLY A 369 -11.89 6.58 23.61
C GLY A 369 -11.20 5.42 22.87
N PRO A 370 -10.34 4.67 23.56
CA PRO A 370 -9.67 3.51 22.98
C PRO A 370 -10.67 2.49 22.44
N GLY A 371 -10.42 2.00 21.23
CA GLY A 371 -11.26 0.98 20.57
C GLY A 371 -12.60 1.47 20.02
N GLN A 372 -12.97 2.74 20.21
CA GLN A 372 -14.19 3.32 19.65
C GLN A 372 -13.94 3.81 18.21
N PRO A 373 -14.46 3.14 17.16
CA PRO A 373 -14.09 3.43 15.79
C PRO A 373 -14.70 4.75 15.28
N THR A 374 -14.16 5.22 14.15
CA THR A 374 -14.65 6.39 13.42
C THR A 374 -15.55 5.99 12.24
N SER A 375 -16.04 6.97 11.48
CA SER A 375 -16.67 6.75 10.16
C SER A 375 -15.69 6.64 8.99
N GLY A 376 -14.39 6.78 9.24
CA GLY A 376 -13.34 6.77 8.21
C GLY A 376 -12.10 7.59 8.58
N CYS A 377 -12.24 8.49 9.55
CA CYS A 377 -11.13 9.27 10.14
C CYS A 377 -10.11 8.40 10.89
N VAL A 378 -8.98 9.02 11.24
CA VAL A 378 -8.02 8.50 12.21
C VAL A 378 -8.19 9.30 13.50
N ALA A 379 -8.42 8.64 14.63
CA ALA A 379 -8.64 9.34 15.89
C ALA A 379 -7.75 8.83 17.03
N MET A 380 -7.39 9.73 17.94
CA MET A 380 -6.47 9.48 19.06
C MET A 380 -6.82 10.33 20.28
N ALA A 381 -6.07 10.21 21.38
CA ALA A 381 -6.27 11.05 22.55
C ALA A 381 -5.85 12.51 22.26
N LEU A 382 -6.53 13.47 22.89
CA LEU A 382 -6.24 14.90 22.70
C LEU A 382 -4.77 15.28 22.98
N PRO A 383 -4.12 14.81 24.07
CA PRO A 383 -2.71 15.15 24.33
C PRO A 383 -1.75 14.66 23.24
N ASP A 384 -2.04 13.47 22.66
CA ASP A 384 -1.26 12.93 21.55
C ASP A 384 -1.46 13.76 20.29
N LEU A 385 -2.70 14.18 20.02
CA LEU A 385 -3.02 15.03 18.88
C LEU A 385 -2.39 16.42 19.00
N GLU A 386 -2.38 17.03 20.20
CA GLU A 386 -1.71 18.30 20.48
C GLU A 386 -0.21 18.22 20.19
N ARG A 387 0.45 17.16 20.69
CA ARG A 387 1.87 16.91 20.41
C ARG A 387 2.13 16.71 18.91
N LEU A 388 1.28 15.95 18.24
CA LEU A 388 1.40 15.65 16.81
C LEU A 388 1.27 16.93 15.97
N VAL A 389 0.20 17.72 16.15
CA VAL A 389 -0.01 18.94 15.33
C VAL A 389 1.00 20.04 15.63
N GLY A 390 1.58 20.05 16.84
CA GLY A 390 2.67 20.96 17.20
C GLY A 390 4.02 20.60 16.59
N TRP A 391 4.22 19.32 16.22
CA TRP A 391 5.42 18.86 15.52
C TRP A 391 5.36 19.07 14.00
N LEU A 392 4.16 19.08 13.41
CA LEU A 392 3.99 19.30 11.97
C LEU A 392 4.48 20.69 11.54
N ASP A 393 5.26 20.72 10.46
CA ASP A 393 5.85 21.92 9.89
C ASP A 393 5.53 22.00 8.38
N PRO A 394 4.74 22.98 7.91
CA PRO A 394 4.36 23.06 6.50
C PRO A 394 5.57 23.24 5.56
N ALA A 395 6.68 23.81 6.02
CA ALA A 395 7.90 23.93 5.22
C ALA A 395 8.53 22.57 4.91
N ARG A 396 8.23 21.55 5.73
CA ARG A 396 8.71 20.16 5.60
C ARG A 396 7.72 19.27 4.85
N GLN A 397 6.71 19.88 4.22
CA GLN A 397 5.69 19.26 3.37
C GLN A 397 5.08 17.96 3.92
N PRO A 398 4.50 17.97 5.13
CA PRO A 398 4.13 16.74 5.80
C PRO A 398 3.10 15.92 5.01
N ARG A 399 3.21 14.60 5.12
CA ARG A 399 2.30 13.62 4.52
C ARG A 399 1.78 12.66 5.57
N ILE A 400 0.60 12.09 5.33
CA ILE A 400 0.09 10.95 6.10
C ILE A 400 -0.06 9.74 5.19
N ILE A 401 0.37 8.58 5.67
CA ILE A 401 0.27 7.31 4.97
C ILE A 401 -0.68 6.42 5.76
N LEU A 402 -1.76 5.98 5.11
CA LEU A 402 -2.81 5.17 5.71
C LEU A 402 -2.80 3.77 5.08
N GLY A 403 -2.76 2.73 5.90
CA GLY A 403 -2.84 1.33 5.45
C GLY A 403 -1.49 0.71 5.09
N TYR A 404 -0.45 1.02 5.88
CA TYR A 404 0.85 0.37 5.78
C TYR A 404 0.89 -0.95 6.57
N ARG A 405 1.52 -1.98 6.00
CA ARG A 405 1.83 -3.22 6.74
C ARG A 405 3.08 -3.04 7.58
N GLY A 406 2.86 -2.83 8.88
CA GLY A 406 3.87 -2.85 9.94
C GLY A 406 4.57 -4.19 10.08
N GLU A 407 5.45 -4.51 9.13
CA GLU A 407 6.47 -5.56 9.28
C GLU A 407 7.83 -4.94 9.60
#